data_AF-G9KWT1-F1
#
_entry.id   AF-G9KWT1-F1
#
_cell.length_a   1.000
_cell.length_b   1.000
_cell.length_c   1.000
_cell.angle_alpha   90.00
_cell.angle_beta   90.00
_cell.angle_gamma   90.00
#
_symmetry.space_group_name_H-M   'P 1'
#
loop_
_entity.id
_entity.type
_entity.pdbx_description
1 polymer ?
#
loop_
_entity_poly.entity_id
_entity_poly.type
_entity_poly.pdbx_seq_one_letter_code
_entity_poly.pdbx_strand_id
1 'polypeptide(L)'
;GPSDGHKKARVLSAASRRRKEQPYRSVISDIFNGSILSLVQCLTCDRVSTTVETFQDLSLPIPGKEDLAKLHSAIYQNVPAKPGACGDSYAAQGWLAFIVEYIRRFVVSCTPSWFWGPVVTLEDCLAAFFAADELKGDNMYSCERCKKLRNGVKYCKVLRLPEILCIHLKRFRHEVMYSFKISS
;
A
#
# COMPACT_ATOMS: atom_id res chain seq x y z
N GLY A 1 23.87 -26.88 -40.61
CA GLY A 1 23.69 -25.41 -40.60
C GLY A 1 22.22 -25.13 -40.86
N PRO A 2 21.60 -24.16 -40.17
CA PRO A 2 20.23 -24.30 -39.70
C PRO A 2 19.19 -23.90 -40.75
N SER A 3 18.11 -24.68 -40.80
CA SER A 3 16.86 -24.40 -41.51
C SER A 3 15.86 -23.79 -40.54
N ASP A 4 15.39 -22.58 -40.85
CA ASP A 4 14.43 -21.77 -40.10
C ASP A 4 13.09 -22.48 -39.88
N GLY A 5 12.81 -22.80 -38.62
CA GLY A 5 11.52 -23.31 -38.17
C GLY A 5 10.70 -22.20 -37.53
N HIS A 6 9.84 -21.54 -38.31
CA HIS A 6 8.83 -20.61 -37.82
C HIS A 6 7.83 -21.35 -36.90
N LYS A 7 8.08 -21.32 -35.58
CA LYS A 7 7.12 -21.77 -34.58
C LYS A 7 6.06 -20.69 -34.38
N LYS A 8 4.89 -20.89 -35.01
CA LYS A 8 3.68 -20.09 -34.77
C LYS A 8 3.32 -20.13 -33.28
N ALA A 9 3.37 -18.97 -32.63
CA ALA A 9 2.88 -18.78 -31.27
C ALA A 9 1.37 -19.02 -31.27
N ARG A 10 0.95 -20.12 -30.64
CA ARG A 10 -0.47 -20.44 -30.42
C ARG A 10 -0.98 -19.44 -29.38
N VAL A 11 -1.72 -18.44 -29.86
CA VAL A 11 -2.48 -17.50 -29.04
C VAL A 11 -3.33 -18.32 -28.07
N LEU A 12 -3.02 -18.24 -26.79
CA LEU A 12 -3.83 -18.84 -25.73
C LEU A 12 -5.16 -18.10 -25.69
N SER A 13 -6.17 -18.77 -26.26
CA SER A 13 -7.57 -18.38 -26.24
C SER A 13 -8.00 -17.95 -24.84
N ALA A 14 -8.66 -16.79 -24.78
CA ALA A 14 -9.27 -16.23 -23.58
C ALA A 14 -10.07 -17.31 -22.83
N ALA A 15 -9.50 -17.81 -21.74
CA ALA A 15 -10.20 -18.69 -20.82
C ALA A 15 -11.31 -17.86 -20.17
N SER A 16 -12.55 -18.13 -20.59
CA SER A 16 -13.77 -17.69 -19.92
C SER A 16 -13.61 -17.92 -18.43
N ARG A 17 -13.46 -16.83 -17.66
CA ARG A 17 -13.41 -16.87 -16.21
C ARG A 17 -14.76 -17.43 -15.77
N ARG A 18 -14.82 -18.71 -15.41
CA ARG A 18 -15.98 -19.26 -14.69
C ARG A 18 -16.14 -18.44 -13.41
N ARG A 19 -17.07 -17.49 -13.42
CA ARG A 19 -17.56 -16.83 -12.21
C ARG A 19 -18.08 -17.97 -11.34
N LYS A 20 -17.41 -18.27 -10.22
CA LYS A 20 -18.03 -19.02 -9.13
C LYS A 20 -19.33 -18.30 -8.82
N GLU A 21 -20.47 -18.95 -9.04
CA GLU A 21 -21.77 -18.38 -8.73
C GLU A 21 -21.80 -18.06 -7.24
N GLN A 22 -21.95 -16.78 -6.93
CA GLN A 22 -22.15 -16.31 -5.55
C GLN A 22 -23.51 -16.86 -5.08
N PRO A 23 -23.57 -17.58 -3.95
CA PRO A 23 -24.81 -18.19 -3.48
C PRO A 23 -25.89 -17.16 -3.13
N TYR A 24 -25.50 -15.88 -2.96
CA TYR A 24 -26.41 -14.76 -2.74
C TYR A 24 -26.07 -13.63 -3.71
N ARG A 25 -27.09 -13.18 -4.45
CA ARG A 25 -26.98 -12.06 -5.39
C ARG A 25 -28.04 -11.01 -5.07
N SER A 26 -27.62 -9.77 -4.93
CA SER A 26 -28.44 -8.59 -4.71
C SER A 26 -27.80 -7.38 -5.39
N VAL A 27 -28.55 -6.26 -5.46
CA VAL A 27 -27.99 -4.99 -5.94
C VAL A 27 -26.76 -4.57 -5.12
N ILE A 28 -26.76 -4.84 -3.81
CA ILE A 28 -25.62 -4.56 -2.93
C ILE A 28 -24.41 -5.41 -3.33
N SER A 29 -24.59 -6.71 -3.57
CA SER A 29 -23.48 -7.57 -3.97
C SER A 29 -22.95 -7.24 -5.36
N ASP A 30 -23.82 -6.79 -6.26
CA ASP A 30 -23.43 -6.44 -7.63
C ASP A 30 -22.60 -5.15 -7.66
N ILE A 31 -22.92 -4.19 -6.78
CA ILE A 31 -22.26 -2.87 -6.74
C ILE A 31 -21.04 -2.85 -5.82
N PHE A 32 -21.15 -3.38 -4.60
CA PHE A 32 -20.17 -3.15 -3.53
C PHE A 32 -19.23 -4.32 -3.25
N ASN A 33 -19.50 -5.54 -3.76
CA ASN A 33 -18.63 -6.68 -3.41
C ASN A 33 -17.33 -6.70 -4.23
N GLY A 34 -16.21 -6.45 -3.54
CA GLY A 34 -14.87 -6.81 -3.98
C GLY A 34 -14.46 -8.20 -3.48
N SER A 35 -13.24 -8.61 -3.82
CA SER A 35 -12.59 -9.77 -3.19
C SER A 35 -11.12 -9.50 -2.89
N ILE A 36 -10.67 -9.93 -1.72
CA ILE A 36 -9.30 -9.81 -1.23
C ILE A 36 -8.70 -11.21 -1.04
N LEU A 37 -7.41 -11.36 -1.32
CA LEU A 37 -6.62 -12.55 -1.01
C LEU A 37 -5.79 -12.27 0.24
N SER A 38 -5.97 -13.09 1.25
CA SER A 38 -5.09 -13.13 2.42
C SER A 38 -4.18 -14.37 2.31
N LEU A 39 -2.88 -14.17 2.46
CA LEU A 39 -1.88 -15.24 2.55
C LEU A 39 -1.24 -15.19 3.92
N VAL A 40 -1.09 -16.33 4.59
CA VAL A 40 -0.36 -16.44 5.85
C VAL A 40 0.72 -17.48 5.69
N GLN A 41 1.98 -17.07 5.78
CA GLN A 41 3.14 -17.96 5.74
C GLN A 41 3.60 -18.30 7.15
N CYS A 42 3.74 -19.60 7.44
CA CYS A 42 4.37 -20.07 8.68
C CYS A 42 5.87 -19.81 8.65
N LEU A 43 6.43 -19.15 9.66
CA LEU A 43 7.89 -18.97 9.77
C LEU A 43 8.61 -20.18 10.38
N THR A 44 7.89 -21.26 10.69
CA THR A 44 8.49 -22.51 11.22
C THR A 44 8.47 -23.66 10.22
N CYS A 45 7.45 -23.76 9.38
CA CYS A 45 7.29 -24.89 8.45
C CYS A 45 6.99 -24.46 7.01
N ASP A 46 7.09 -23.17 6.71
CA ASP A 46 6.91 -22.52 5.40
C ASP A 46 5.61 -22.82 4.66
N ARG A 47 4.60 -23.36 5.37
CA ARG A 47 3.28 -23.55 4.79
C ARG A 47 2.64 -22.19 4.57
N VAL A 48 2.19 -21.95 3.35
CA VAL A 48 1.38 -20.78 2.99
C VAL A 48 -0.09 -21.19 2.97
N SER A 49 -0.86 -20.62 3.89
CA SER A 49 -2.32 -20.73 3.89
C SER A 49 -2.90 -19.56 3.11
N THR A 50 -3.88 -19.81 2.25
CA THR A 50 -4.48 -18.80 1.37
C THR A 50 -5.99 -18.77 1.58
N THR A 51 -6.55 -17.60 1.84
CA THR A 51 -8.00 -17.39 1.97
C THR A 51 -8.45 -16.28 1.02
N VAL A 52 -9.59 -16.50 0.36
CA VAL A 52 -10.25 -15.48 -0.48
C VAL A 52 -11.49 -15.03 0.26
N GLU A 53 -11.58 -13.74 0.54
CA GLU A 53 -12.68 -13.14 1.29
C GLU A 53 -13.34 -12.05 0.44
N THR A 54 -14.66 -11.89 0.59
CA THR A 54 -15.41 -10.78 -0.01
C THR A 54 -15.41 -9.60 0.93
N PHE A 55 -15.29 -8.39 0.40
CA PHE A 55 -15.39 -7.16 1.18
C PHE A 55 -16.38 -6.19 0.51
N GLN A 56 -17.00 -5.31 1.30
CA GLN A 56 -17.89 -4.24 0.84
C GLN A 56 -17.30 -2.85 1.07
N ASP A 57 -16.48 -2.73 2.10
CA ASP A 57 -15.67 -1.56 2.41
C ASP A 57 -14.23 -1.96 2.73
N LEU A 58 -13.31 -0.99 2.62
CA LEU A 58 -11.97 -1.09 3.16
C LEU A 58 -11.82 -0.12 4.33
N SER A 59 -11.67 -0.68 5.53
CA SER A 59 -11.41 0.08 6.74
C SER A 59 -9.90 0.28 6.95
N LEU A 60 -9.37 1.41 6.47
CA LEU A 60 -7.94 1.70 6.42
C LEU A 60 -7.42 2.31 7.74
N PRO A 61 -6.28 1.81 8.27
CA PRO A 61 -5.58 2.47 9.37
C PRO A 61 -4.95 3.78 8.88
N ILE A 62 -4.93 4.81 9.74
CA ILE A 62 -4.17 6.04 9.50
C ILE A 62 -2.78 5.87 10.12
N PRO A 63 -1.70 5.73 9.33
CA PRO A 63 -0.36 5.54 9.86
C PRO A 63 0.09 6.75 10.69
N GLY A 64 0.82 6.50 11.79
CA GLY A 64 1.49 7.55 12.55
C GLY A 64 2.77 8.03 11.84
N LYS A 65 3.43 9.06 12.39
CA LYS A 65 4.68 9.61 11.81
C LYS A 65 5.77 8.54 11.64
N GLU A 66 5.91 7.65 12.62
CA GLU A 66 6.93 6.58 12.59
C GLU A 66 6.60 5.49 11.57
N ASP A 67 5.35 5.06 11.51
CA ASP A 67 4.90 4.04 10.55
C ASP A 67 5.00 4.55 9.12
N LEU A 68 4.68 5.84 8.91
CA LEU A 68 4.85 6.51 7.63
C LEU A 68 6.33 6.51 7.19
N ALA A 69 7.26 6.79 8.11
CA ALA A 69 8.68 6.74 7.81
C ALA A 69 9.16 5.32 7.44
N LYS A 70 8.63 4.28 8.11
CA LYS A 70 8.92 2.87 7.78
C LYS A 70 8.35 2.47 6.42
N LEU A 71 7.14 2.93 6.09
CA LEU A 71 6.52 2.66 4.80
C LEU A 71 7.30 3.34 3.66
N HIS A 72 7.67 4.61 3.84
CA HIS A 72 8.44 5.35 2.83
C HIS A 72 9.84 4.77 2.66
N SER A 73 10.51 4.35 3.74
CA SER A 73 11.82 3.69 3.59
C SER A 73 11.75 2.36 2.84
N ALA A 74 10.69 1.57 3.04
CA ALA A 74 10.46 0.32 2.32
C ALA A 74 10.10 0.54 0.83
N ILE A 75 9.42 1.65 0.50
CA ILE A 75 8.95 1.95 -0.87
C ILE A 75 10.02 2.70 -1.69
N TYR A 76 10.72 3.69 -1.12
CA TYR A 76 11.70 4.52 -1.85
C TYR A 76 13.06 3.85 -2.08
N GLN A 77 13.36 2.71 -1.44
CA GLN A 77 14.56 1.93 -1.76
C GLN A 77 14.55 1.31 -3.18
N ASN A 78 13.41 1.33 -3.88
CA ASN A 78 13.26 0.71 -5.21
C ASN A 78 13.00 1.70 -6.37
N VAL A 79 13.17 3.00 -6.16
CA VAL A 79 13.10 3.99 -7.26
C VAL A 79 14.53 4.34 -7.70
N PRO A 80 14.93 4.11 -8.97
CA PRO A 80 16.20 4.62 -9.47
C PRO A 80 16.17 6.15 -9.37
N ALA A 81 17.10 6.72 -8.60
CA ALA A 81 17.35 8.14 -8.64
C ALA A 81 17.58 8.55 -10.10
N LYS A 82 16.70 9.37 -10.66
CA LYS A 82 16.93 10.01 -11.97
C LYS A 82 18.03 11.07 -11.77
N PRO A 83 19.23 10.90 -12.31
CA PRO A 83 20.20 11.99 -12.39
C PRO A 83 19.92 12.75 -13.70
N GLY A 84 19.60 14.04 -13.62
CA GLY A 84 19.40 14.79 -14.87
C GLY A 84 18.92 16.22 -14.68
N ALA A 85 19.88 17.09 -14.36
CA ALA A 85 19.80 18.51 -14.68
C ALA A 85 20.31 18.76 -16.11
N CYS A 86 19.65 19.66 -16.84
CA CYS A 86 20.20 20.55 -17.89
C CYS A 86 19.14 21.68 -18.08
N GLY A 87 19.45 22.96 -17.81
CA GLY A 87 20.11 23.94 -18.71
C GLY A 87 19.07 24.52 -19.67
N ASP A 88 18.82 25.81 -19.89
CA ASP A 88 19.46 27.09 -19.56
C ASP A 88 18.42 28.22 -19.81
N SER A 89 18.60 29.41 -19.22
CA SER A 89 18.54 30.72 -19.93
C SER A 89 18.62 31.92 -18.98
N TYR A 90 19.82 32.47 -18.93
CA TYR A 90 20.26 33.85 -18.70
C TYR A 90 19.23 34.96 -18.99
N ALA A 91 18.84 35.72 -17.95
CA ALA A 91 18.67 37.17 -18.05
C ALA A 91 18.67 37.84 -16.65
N ALA A 92 19.69 38.66 -16.43
CA ALA A 92 19.76 39.78 -15.47
C ALA A 92 19.54 39.48 -13.98
N GLN A 93 20.60 39.10 -13.24
CA GLN A 93 20.56 39.06 -11.77
C GLN A 93 21.83 39.62 -11.13
N GLY A 94 21.74 40.89 -10.73
CA GLY A 94 22.72 41.52 -9.84
C GLY A 94 22.75 40.86 -8.47
N TRP A 95 23.80 41.12 -7.69
CA TRP A 95 24.05 40.60 -6.34
C TRP A 95 22.86 40.66 -5.37
N LEU A 96 21.92 41.60 -5.55
CA LEU A 96 20.69 41.69 -4.77
C LEU A 96 19.72 40.54 -5.07
N ALA A 97 19.65 40.09 -6.32
CA ALA A 97 18.84 38.94 -6.69
C ALA A 97 19.43 37.64 -6.13
N PHE A 98 20.77 37.53 -6.03
CA PHE A 98 21.42 36.44 -5.29
C PHE A 98 21.05 36.43 -3.81
N ILE A 99 21.00 37.60 -3.17
CA ILE A 99 20.62 37.71 -1.74
C ILE A 99 19.13 37.41 -1.55
N VAL A 100 18.26 37.87 -2.45
CA VAL A 100 16.82 37.57 -2.41
C VAL A 100 16.56 36.09 -2.69
N GLU A 101 17.23 35.47 -3.66
CA GLU A 101 17.16 34.03 -3.93
C GLU A 101 17.65 33.23 -2.72
N TYR A 102 18.75 33.65 -2.09
CA TYR A 102 19.31 33.03 -0.90
C TYR A 102 18.37 33.13 0.30
N ILE A 103 17.81 34.32 0.58
CA ILE A 103 16.83 34.54 1.66
C ILE A 103 15.52 33.83 1.34
N ARG A 104 15.04 33.83 0.09
CA ARG A 104 13.80 33.15 -0.29
C ARG A 104 13.95 31.63 -0.20
N ARG A 105 15.11 31.10 -0.57
CA ARG A 105 15.47 29.70 -0.41
C ARG A 105 15.68 29.35 1.06
N PHE A 106 16.23 30.24 1.87
CA PHE A 106 16.33 30.08 3.31
C PHE A 106 14.95 30.16 3.98
N VAL A 107 14.08 31.12 3.65
CA VAL A 107 12.75 31.28 4.24
C VAL A 107 11.77 30.19 3.79
N VAL A 108 11.83 29.74 2.53
CA VAL A 108 11.01 28.62 2.02
C VAL A 108 11.57 27.26 2.47
N SER A 109 12.89 27.12 2.63
CA SER A 109 13.53 25.92 3.21
C SER A 109 13.47 25.89 4.74
N CYS A 110 13.30 27.03 5.40
CA CYS A 110 13.16 27.18 6.84
C CYS A 110 11.72 27.47 7.26
N THR A 111 10.73 27.51 6.35
CA THR A 111 9.34 27.20 6.72
C THR A 111 9.37 25.76 7.19
N PRO A 112 9.34 25.51 8.51
CA PRO A 112 9.64 24.21 9.02
C PRO A 112 8.53 23.27 8.57
N SER A 113 8.90 22.13 8.00
CA SER A 113 8.04 20.94 7.93
C SER A 113 7.60 20.44 9.32
N TRP A 114 8.00 21.15 10.40
CA TRP A 114 7.44 21.03 11.74
C TRP A 114 6.09 21.74 11.89
N PHE A 115 5.88 22.89 11.23
CA PHE A 115 4.64 23.67 11.39
C PHE A 115 3.45 23.01 10.69
N TRP A 116 3.73 22.29 9.62
CA TRP A 116 2.80 21.43 8.89
C TRP A 116 3.36 20.02 9.00
N GLY A 117 2.90 19.24 9.98
CA GLY A 117 3.33 17.85 10.13
C GLY A 117 3.17 17.04 8.83
N PRO A 118 3.83 15.88 8.70
CA PRO A 118 3.81 15.10 7.47
C PRO A 118 2.35 14.83 7.06
N VAL A 119 2.02 15.24 5.85
CA VAL A 119 0.69 15.03 5.28
C VAL A 119 0.54 13.55 4.98
N VAL A 120 -0.44 12.90 5.61
CA VAL A 120 -0.77 11.49 5.34
C VAL A 120 -1.73 11.44 4.16
N THR A 121 -1.34 10.70 3.12
CA THR A 121 -2.15 10.52 1.92
C THR A 121 -3.04 9.27 2.00
N LEU A 122 -4.02 9.14 1.11
CA LEU A 122 -4.84 7.93 1.04
C LEU A 122 -3.99 6.73 0.58
N GLU A 123 -3.03 6.98 -0.29
CA GLU A 123 -2.04 6.02 -0.76
C GLU A 123 -1.22 5.47 0.40
N ASP A 124 -0.81 6.31 1.36
CA ASP A 124 -0.11 5.85 2.57
C ASP A 124 -1.00 4.92 3.42
N CYS A 125 -2.29 5.23 3.53
CA CYS A 125 -3.24 4.40 4.28
C CYS A 125 -3.48 3.05 3.60
N LEU A 126 -3.58 3.05 2.26
CA LEU A 126 -3.68 1.83 1.45
C LEU A 126 -2.38 1.01 1.53
N ALA A 127 -1.23 1.66 1.43
CA ALA A 127 0.08 1.02 1.57
C ALA A 127 0.24 0.36 2.94
N ALA A 128 -0.17 1.06 4.02
CA ALA A 128 -0.19 0.50 5.37
C ALA A 128 -1.12 -0.72 5.46
N PHE A 129 -2.31 -0.65 4.88
CA PHE A 129 -3.29 -1.74 4.92
C PHE A 129 -2.82 -3.01 4.18
N PHE A 130 -2.11 -2.85 3.07
CA PHE A 130 -1.60 -3.98 2.27
C PHE A 130 -0.14 -4.36 2.60
N ALA A 131 0.48 -3.69 3.56
CA ALA A 131 1.82 -4.06 4.03
C ALA A 131 1.81 -5.48 4.64
N ALA A 132 2.98 -6.12 4.62
CA ALA A 132 3.15 -7.40 5.27
C ALA A 132 3.05 -7.24 6.79
N ASP A 133 2.17 -8.01 7.42
CA ASP A 133 1.92 -7.98 8.86
C ASP A 133 2.64 -9.14 9.55
N GLU A 134 3.51 -8.84 10.51
CA GLU A 134 4.16 -9.87 11.32
C GLU A 134 3.25 -10.37 12.44
N LEU A 135 2.96 -11.67 12.43
CA LEU A 135 2.17 -12.34 13.45
C LEU A 135 3.12 -12.93 14.49
N LYS A 136 3.35 -12.23 15.61
CA LYS A 136 4.28 -12.62 16.69
C LYS A 136 3.67 -12.35 18.07
N GLY A 137 4.24 -12.97 19.12
CA GLY A 137 3.79 -12.78 20.50
C GLY A 137 2.32 -13.14 20.68
N ASP A 138 1.52 -12.24 21.23
CA ASP A 138 0.09 -12.45 21.46
C ASP A 138 -0.73 -12.53 20.15
N ASN A 139 -0.18 -12.05 19.03
CA ASN A 139 -0.81 -12.08 17.70
C ASN A 139 -0.43 -13.30 16.85
N MET A 140 0.16 -14.35 17.44
CA MET A 140 0.49 -15.58 16.71
C MET A 140 -0.75 -16.27 16.12
N TYR A 141 -0.58 -16.91 14.97
CA TYR A 141 -1.66 -17.66 14.32
C TYR A 141 -1.54 -19.17 14.54
N SER A 142 -2.66 -19.89 14.44
CA SER A 142 -2.67 -21.35 14.54
C SER A 142 -2.27 -22.00 13.22
N CYS A 143 -1.10 -22.65 13.18
CA CYS A 143 -0.63 -23.32 11.97
C CYS A 143 -1.24 -24.72 11.83
N GLU A 144 -1.97 -24.97 10.74
CA GLU A 144 -2.62 -26.26 10.45
C GLU A 144 -1.64 -27.44 10.34
N ARG A 145 -0.40 -27.19 9.90
CA ARG A 145 0.65 -28.22 9.75
C ARG A 145 1.37 -28.47 11.07
N CYS A 146 1.66 -27.43 11.86
CA CYS A 146 2.34 -27.58 13.14
C CYS A 146 1.40 -27.92 14.30
N LYS A 147 0.08 -27.72 14.13
CA LYS A 147 -0.97 -27.94 15.15
C LYS A 147 -0.75 -27.14 16.44
N LYS A 148 -0.24 -25.91 16.32
CA LYS A 148 0.08 -25.00 17.45
C LYS A 148 0.19 -23.55 16.97
N LEU A 149 0.18 -22.62 17.91
CA LEU A 149 0.46 -21.20 17.66
C LEU A 149 1.90 -21.02 17.16
N ARG A 150 2.06 -20.26 16.09
CA ARG A 150 3.33 -20.00 15.43
C ARG A 150 3.44 -18.56 14.99
N ASN A 151 4.69 -18.10 14.90
CA ASN A 151 4.99 -16.87 14.20
C ASN A 151 4.69 -17.03 12.70
N GLY A 152 4.20 -15.97 12.09
CA GLY A 152 3.87 -15.95 10.67
C GLY A 152 4.02 -14.57 10.07
N VAL A 153 3.87 -14.50 8.75
CA VAL A 153 3.73 -13.23 8.03
C VAL A 153 2.44 -13.29 7.23
N LYS A 154 1.59 -12.28 7.40
CA LYS A 154 0.34 -12.11 6.65
C LYS A 154 0.55 -11.12 5.52
N TYR A 155 0.05 -11.46 4.34
CA TYR A 155 0.00 -10.59 3.18
C TYR A 155 -1.43 -10.47 2.69
N CYS A 156 -1.84 -9.27 2.30
CA CYS A 156 -3.16 -9.02 1.75
C CYS A 156 -3.02 -8.39 0.36
N LYS A 157 -3.86 -8.78 -0.59
CA LYS A 157 -3.95 -8.10 -1.90
C LYS A 157 -5.37 -8.11 -2.44
N VAL A 158 -5.76 -7.04 -3.12
CA VAL A 158 -7.04 -7.00 -3.81
C VAL A 158 -7.00 -7.93 -5.03
N LEU A 159 -7.94 -8.86 -5.11
CA LEU A 159 -8.12 -9.72 -6.29
C LEU A 159 -9.12 -9.14 -7.29
N ARG A 160 -10.17 -8.50 -6.77
CA ARG A 160 -11.22 -7.87 -7.57
C ARG A 160 -11.71 -6.64 -6.84
N LEU A 161 -11.76 -5.52 -7.54
CA LEU A 161 -12.39 -4.29 -7.05
C LEU A 161 -13.91 -4.36 -7.30
N PRO A 162 -14.73 -3.78 -6.41
CA PRO A 162 -16.15 -3.55 -6.66
C PRO A 162 -16.37 -2.44 -7.69
N GLU A 163 -17.62 -2.27 -8.14
CA GLU A 163 -17.99 -1.12 -8.99
C GLU A 163 -17.90 0.19 -8.20
N ILE A 164 -18.37 0.16 -6.94
CA ILE A 164 -18.23 1.28 -6.00
C ILE A 164 -17.43 0.80 -4.78
N LEU A 165 -16.28 1.42 -4.57
CA LEU A 165 -15.42 1.13 -3.42
C LEU A 165 -15.71 2.10 -2.27
N CYS A 166 -16.22 1.57 -1.15
CA CYS A 166 -16.35 2.33 0.08
C CYS A 166 -15.04 2.29 0.88
N ILE A 167 -14.51 3.47 1.23
CA ILE A 167 -13.29 3.58 2.06
C ILE A 167 -13.65 4.21 3.40
N HIS A 168 -13.39 3.48 4.47
CA HIS A 168 -13.58 3.93 5.83
C HIS A 168 -12.21 4.20 6.48
N LEU A 169 -11.95 5.44 6.89
CA LEU A 169 -10.71 5.80 7.58
C LEU A 169 -10.87 5.59 9.09
N LYS A 170 -10.04 4.72 9.69
CA LYS A 170 -10.03 4.45 11.13
C LYS A 170 -9.43 5.63 11.91
N ARG A 171 -10.22 6.70 12.05
CA ARG A 171 -9.84 7.96 12.71
C ARG A 171 -9.92 7.92 14.23
N PHE A 172 -10.43 6.85 14.83
CA PHE A 172 -10.54 6.71 16.27
C PHE A 172 -9.47 5.75 16.78
N ARG A 173 -8.69 6.21 17.76
CA ARG A 173 -7.72 5.39 18.50
C ARG A 173 -8.20 5.23 19.93
N HIS A 174 -8.04 4.03 20.46
CA HIS A 174 -8.42 3.68 21.82
C HIS A 174 -7.14 3.28 22.57
N GLU A 175 -6.75 4.10 23.54
CA GLU A 175 -5.72 3.76 24.51
C GLU A 175 -6.39 3.30 25.82
N VAL A 176 -5.63 2.64 26.70
CA VAL A 176 -6.15 2.04 27.94
C VAL A 176 -6.94 3.03 28.80
N MET A 177 -6.57 4.32 28.76
CA MET A 177 -7.15 5.35 29.61
C MET A 177 -8.03 6.37 28.87
N TYR A 178 -7.92 6.50 27.54
CA TYR A 178 -8.68 7.49 26.78
C TYR A 178 -8.84 7.08 25.31
N SER A 179 -9.87 7.62 24.66
CA SER A 179 -10.08 7.47 23.22
C SER A 179 -9.99 8.84 22.57
N PHE A 180 -9.37 8.93 21.40
CA PHE A 180 -9.23 10.19 20.70
C PHE A 180 -9.50 10.04 19.20
N LYS A 181 -10.03 11.11 18.61
CA LYS A 181 -10.24 11.23 17.17
C LYS A 181 -9.03 11.94 16.55
N ILE A 182 -8.44 11.33 15.54
CA ILE A 182 -7.42 11.95 14.69
C ILE A 182 -8.08 13.13 13.96
N SER A 183 -7.65 14.35 14.34
CA SER A 183 -8.03 15.59 13.66
C SER A 183 -7.41 15.65 12.26
N SER A 184 -8.05 16.39 11.35
CA SER A 184 -7.53 16.59 9.99
C SER A 184 -6.51 17.72 9.95
#